data_AF-A0A4U2F1U9-F1
#
_entry.id   AF-A0A4U2F1U9-F1
#
_cell.length_a   1.000
_cell.length_b   1.000
_cell.length_c   1.000
_cell.angle_alpha   90.00
_cell.angle_beta   90.00
_cell.angle_gamma   90.00
#
_symmetry.space_group_name_H-M   'P 1'
#
loop_
_entity.id
_entity.type
_entity.pdbx_description
1 polymer ?
#
loop_
_entity_poly.entity_id
_entity_poly.type
_entity_poly.pdbx_seq_one_letter_code
_entity_poly.pdbx_strand_id
1 'polypeptide(L)'
;MWFMKQYSVDTNLHLKIFWDSICDGDEEFSLVLFHQFRSYRIEQMTLLNEILSDSASSSHAKSQQAQRIIHQLAGSCNLLGFFDAGQVLQALELTIEERKVEVDTPLLYVVKDTIDSVHSTLCDFLRGKGLI
;
A
#
# COMPACT_ATOMS: atom_id res chain seq x y z
N MET A 1 20.82 -7.50 9.84
CA MET A 1 19.92 -7.43 11.00
C MET A 1 19.38 -6.01 11.05
N TRP A 2 18.35 -5.72 10.24
CA TRP A 2 17.80 -4.39 10.08
C TRP A 2 16.52 -4.26 10.91
N PHE A 3 16.36 -3.10 11.55
CA PHE A 3 15.40 -2.79 12.59
C PHE A 3 13.93 -3.01 12.16
N MET A 4 13.31 -4.08 12.62
CA MET A 4 11.87 -4.08 12.90
C MET A 4 11.66 -3.52 14.30
N LYS A 5 11.66 -2.19 14.43
CA LYS A 5 10.89 -1.59 15.52
C LYS A 5 9.43 -1.77 15.12
N GLN A 6 8.72 -2.64 15.82
CA GLN A 6 7.26 -2.66 15.79
C GLN A 6 6.78 -1.28 16.24
N TYR A 7 6.46 -0.42 15.28
CA TYR A 7 5.59 0.71 15.55
C TYR A 7 4.21 0.12 15.77
N SER A 8 3.87 -0.20 17.03
CA SER A 8 2.49 -0.47 17.41
C SER A 8 1.75 0.87 17.43
N VAL A 9 1.44 1.40 16.25
CA VAL A 9 0.48 2.49 16.14
C VAL A 9 -0.90 1.89 16.31
N ASP A 10 -1.72 2.61 17.07
CA ASP A 10 -3.07 2.24 17.40
C ASP A 10 -3.88 2.10 16.11
N THR A 11 -4.13 0.86 15.68
CA THR A 11 -4.96 0.56 14.50
C THR A 11 -6.29 1.33 14.54
N ASN A 12 -6.78 1.64 15.75
CA ASN A 12 -7.97 2.45 15.95
C ASN A 12 -7.83 3.89 15.44
N LEU A 13 -6.63 4.49 15.45
CA LEU A 13 -6.41 5.84 14.95
C LEU A 13 -6.56 5.91 13.43
N HIS A 14 -5.97 4.98 12.67
CA HIS A 14 -6.11 4.95 11.21
C HIS A 14 -7.56 4.75 10.79
N LEU A 15 -8.25 3.82 11.45
CA LEU A 15 -9.65 3.55 11.20
C LEU A 15 -10.55 4.74 11.55
N LYS A 16 -10.21 5.48 12.61
CA LYS A 16 -10.89 6.72 12.96
C LYS A 16 -10.70 7.79 11.90
N ILE A 17 -9.49 7.97 11.38
CA ILE A 17 -9.21 8.95 10.32
C ILE A 17 -9.95 8.57 9.03
N PHE A 18 -9.87 7.29 8.64
CA PHE A 18 -10.63 6.76 7.51
C PHE A 18 -12.13 7.05 7.66
N TRP A 19 -12.71 6.71 8.80
CA TRP A 19 -14.16 6.81 9.00
C TRP A 19 -14.64 8.25 9.24
N ASP A 20 -14.05 8.96 10.20
CA ASP A 20 -14.53 10.27 10.63
C ASP A 20 -14.06 11.39 9.70
N SER A 21 -12.83 11.30 9.16
CA SER A 21 -12.22 12.43 8.44
C SER A 21 -12.29 12.29 6.92
N ILE A 22 -12.16 11.06 6.41
CA ILE A 22 -12.18 10.80 4.96
C ILE A 22 -13.59 10.48 4.52
N CYS A 23 -14.26 9.56 5.20
CA CYS A 23 -15.60 9.15 4.83
C CYS A 23 -16.71 10.04 5.41
N ASP A 24 -16.42 10.88 6.40
CA ASP A 24 -17.42 11.69 7.14
C ASP A 24 -18.57 10.83 7.70
N GLY A 25 -18.26 9.58 8.08
CA GLY A 25 -19.24 8.60 8.54
C GLY A 25 -20.19 8.06 7.46
N ASP A 26 -20.00 8.39 6.19
CA ASP A 26 -20.83 7.92 5.08
C ASP A 26 -20.51 6.46 4.72
N GLU A 27 -21.50 5.58 4.95
CA GLU A 27 -21.42 4.15 4.67
C GLU A 27 -21.22 3.85 3.18
N GLU A 28 -21.99 4.49 2.30
CA GLU A 28 -21.94 4.25 0.86
C GLU A 28 -20.58 4.70 0.30
N PHE A 29 -20.14 5.89 0.70
CA PHE A 29 -18.85 6.41 0.27
C PHE A 29 -17.68 5.56 0.78
N SER A 30 -17.76 5.05 2.02
CA SER A 30 -16.73 4.14 2.57
C SER A 30 -16.60 2.85 1.77
N LEU A 31 -17.73 2.30 1.29
CA LEU A 31 -17.76 1.11 0.44
C LEU A 31 -17.18 1.40 -0.94
N VAL A 32 -17.51 2.55 -1.53
CA VAL A 32 -16.92 2.98 -2.80
C VAL A 32 -15.39 3.06 -2.69
N LEU A 33 -14.86 3.72 -1.66
CA LEU A 33 -13.42 3.83 -1.44
C LEU A 33 -12.77 2.47 -1.20
N PHE A 34 -13.40 1.60 -0.40
CA PHE A 34 -12.90 0.25 -0.14
C PHE A 34 -12.82 -0.59 -1.43
N HIS A 35 -13.86 -0.56 -2.27
CA HIS A 35 -13.87 -1.29 -3.53
C HIS A 35 -12.87 -0.72 -4.54
N GLN A 36 -12.74 0.60 -4.63
CA GLN A 36 -11.74 1.26 -5.46
C GLN A 36 -10.32 0.86 -5.03
N PHE A 37 -10.01 0.97 -3.74
CA PHE A 37 -8.72 0.54 -3.20
C PHE A 37 -8.47 -0.94 -3.46
N ARG A 38 -9.51 -1.78 -3.33
CA ARG A 38 -9.41 -3.21 -3.59
C ARG A 38 -9.04 -3.56 -5.01
N SER A 39 -9.69 -2.95 -5.98
CA SER A 39 -9.36 -3.15 -7.39
C SER A 39 -7.98 -2.59 -7.70
N TYR A 40 -7.70 -1.37 -7.21
CA TYR A 40 -6.44 -0.67 -7.44
C TYR A 40 -5.23 -1.47 -6.95
N ARG A 41 -5.26 -2.02 -5.73
CA ARG A 41 -4.13 -2.83 -5.23
C ARG A 41 -3.86 -4.07 -6.08
N ILE A 42 -4.91 -4.73 -6.60
CA ILE A 42 -4.77 -5.95 -7.39
C ILE A 42 -4.08 -5.61 -8.72
N GLU A 43 -4.52 -4.53 -9.35
CA GLU A 43 -3.91 -4.01 -10.58
C GLU A 43 -2.43 -3.64 -10.36
N GLN A 44 -2.13 -2.83 -9.34
CA GLN A 44 -0.75 -2.40 -9.07
C GLN A 44 0.17 -3.58 -8.73
N MET A 45 -0.30 -4.55 -7.95
CA MET A 45 0.48 -5.74 -7.65
C MET A 45 0.68 -6.63 -8.87
N THR A 46 -0.27 -6.65 -9.81
CA THR A 46 -0.11 -7.38 -11.08
C THR A 46 0.99 -6.74 -11.91
N LEU A 47 0.95 -5.42 -12.09
CA LEU A 47 1.97 -4.65 -12.82
C LEU A 47 3.37 -4.81 -12.20
N LEU A 48 3.47 -4.78 -10.88
CA LEU A 48 4.74 -5.01 -10.17
C LEU A 48 5.32 -6.40 -10.42
N ASN A 49 4.48 -7.44 -10.46
CA ASN A 49 4.93 -8.80 -10.78
C ASN A 49 5.37 -8.93 -12.24
N GLU A 50 4.68 -8.26 -13.17
CA GLU A 50 5.05 -8.22 -14.58
C GLU A 50 6.42 -7.57 -14.79
N ILE A 51 6.69 -6.44 -14.13
CA ILE A 51 7.99 -5.75 -14.16
C ILE A 51 9.13 -6.67 -13.71
N LEU A 52 8.90 -7.43 -12.63
CA LEU A 52 9.92 -8.36 -12.15
C LEU A 52 10.17 -9.48 -13.16
N SER A 53 9.10 -10.01 -13.74
CA SER A 53 9.12 -11.15 -14.68
C SER A 53 9.64 -10.79 -16.08
N ASP A 54 9.65 -9.52 -16.45
CA ASP A 54 10.12 -9.06 -17.76
C ASP A 54 11.63 -9.19 -17.90
N SER A 55 12.12 -10.24 -18.55
CA SER A 55 13.55 -10.45 -18.78
C SER A 55 14.17 -9.53 -19.84
N ALA A 56 13.35 -8.83 -20.64
CA ALA A 56 13.83 -7.95 -21.70
C ALA A 56 14.16 -6.54 -21.18
N SER A 57 13.51 -6.08 -20.11
CA SER A 57 13.75 -4.76 -19.52
C SER A 57 15.05 -4.68 -18.73
N SER A 58 15.78 -3.58 -18.92
CA SER A 58 16.96 -3.27 -18.10
C SER A 58 16.60 -3.07 -16.62
N SER A 59 17.52 -3.39 -15.71
CA SER A 59 17.34 -3.18 -14.26
C SER A 59 16.96 -1.74 -13.91
N HIS A 60 17.51 -0.75 -14.63
CA HIS A 60 17.17 0.65 -14.43
C HIS A 60 15.71 0.98 -14.83
N ALA A 61 15.24 0.45 -15.98
CA ALA A 61 13.87 0.64 -16.42
C ALA A 61 12.87 0.01 -15.44
N LYS A 62 13.16 -1.20 -14.96
CA LYS A 62 12.37 -1.89 -13.93
C LYS A 62 12.28 -1.06 -12.65
N SER A 63 13.40 -0.52 -12.20
CA SER A 63 13.48 0.34 -11.00
C SER A 63 12.61 1.58 -11.13
N GLN A 64 12.67 2.29 -12.26
CA GLN A 64 11.81 3.47 -12.47
C GLN A 64 10.32 3.13 -12.50
N GLN A 65 9.94 2.02 -13.14
CA GLN A 65 8.53 1.61 -13.20
C GLN A 65 8.02 1.17 -11.83
N ALA A 66 8.77 0.36 -11.11
CA ALA A 66 8.41 -0.08 -9.76
C ALA A 66 8.33 1.10 -8.78
N GLN A 67 9.27 2.05 -8.86
CA GLN A 67 9.24 3.28 -8.06
C GLN A 67 7.91 4.02 -8.25
N ARG A 68 7.48 4.23 -9.50
CA ARG A 68 6.21 4.92 -9.79
C ARG A 68 5.00 4.18 -9.21
N ILE A 69 4.95 2.86 -9.32
CA ILE A 69 3.84 2.08 -8.76
C ILE A 69 3.83 2.18 -7.23
N ILE A 70 4.99 2.03 -6.59
CA ILE A 70 5.13 2.11 -5.13
C ILE A 70 4.76 3.52 -4.65
N HIS A 71 5.15 4.57 -5.38
CA HIS A 71 4.75 5.95 -5.10
C HIS A 71 3.22 6.12 -5.08
N GLN A 72 2.54 5.60 -6.11
CA GLN A 72 1.09 5.72 -6.19
C GLN A 72 0.38 4.90 -5.10
N LEU A 73 0.91 3.71 -4.77
CA LEU A 73 0.44 2.90 -3.64
C LEU A 73 0.61 3.64 -2.31
N ALA A 74 1.75 4.30 -2.09
CA ALA A 74 1.98 5.13 -0.91
C ALA A 74 0.96 6.26 -0.80
N GLY A 75 0.72 6.98 -1.91
CA GLY A 75 -0.31 8.02 -2.00
C GLY A 75 -1.71 7.48 -1.69
N SER A 76 -2.05 6.30 -2.21
CA SER A 76 -3.34 5.66 -1.96
C SER A 76 -3.54 5.31 -0.47
N CYS A 77 -2.51 4.76 0.20
CA CYS A 77 -2.58 4.53 1.65
C CYS A 77 -2.78 5.83 2.44
N ASN A 78 -2.08 6.90 2.08
CA ASN A 78 -2.19 8.20 2.73
C ASN A 78 -3.59 8.81 2.55
N LEU A 79 -4.19 8.70 1.37
CA LEU A 79 -5.55 9.17 1.09
C LEU A 79 -6.61 8.42 1.89
N LEU A 80 -6.31 7.19 2.33
CA LEU A 80 -7.18 6.38 3.19
C LEU A 80 -6.87 6.55 4.70
N GLY A 81 -5.91 7.40 5.07
CA GLY A 81 -5.53 7.64 6.47
C GLY A 81 -4.52 6.65 7.06
N PHE A 82 -3.98 5.74 6.23
CA PHE A 82 -2.98 4.75 6.61
C PHE A 82 -1.56 5.29 6.41
N PHE A 83 -1.24 6.36 7.13
CA PHE A 83 0.02 7.10 6.93
C PHE A 83 1.28 6.28 7.22
N ASP A 84 1.23 5.29 8.09
CA ASP A 84 2.39 4.44 8.38
C ASP A 84 2.69 3.49 7.23
N ALA A 85 1.65 2.90 6.64
CA ALA A 85 1.79 2.11 5.42
C ALA A 85 2.30 3.00 4.27
N GLY A 86 1.78 4.22 4.15
CA GLY A 86 2.28 5.21 3.19
C GLY A 86 3.76 5.54 3.40
N GLN A 87 4.20 5.75 4.65
CA GLN A 87 5.60 6.00 4.98
C GLN A 87 6.52 4.81 4.67
N VAL A 88 6.09 3.58 4.95
CA VAL A 88 6.86 2.37 4.60
C VAL A 88 7.06 2.28 3.10
N LEU A 89 5.99 2.48 2.31
CA LEU A 89 6.06 2.44 0.85
C LEU A 89 6.91 3.59 0.29
N GLN A 90 6.79 4.79 0.86
CA GLN A 90 7.61 5.94 0.47
C GLN A 90 9.10 5.73 0.80
N ALA A 91 9.41 5.11 1.94
CA ALA A 91 10.79 4.74 2.27
C ALA A 91 11.36 3.73 1.26
N LEU A 92 10.56 2.74 0.85
CA LEU A 92 10.95 1.79 -0.20
C LEU A 92 11.18 2.49 -1.54
N GLU A 93 10.25 3.35 -1.95
CA GLU A 93 10.36 4.18 -3.16
C GLU A 93 11.71 4.92 -3.21
N LEU A 94 12.07 5.63 -2.12
CA LEU A 94 13.31 6.36 -2.00
C LEU A 94 14.54 5.46 -2.09
N THR A 95 14.50 4.27 -1.47
CA THR A 95 15.64 3.33 -1.55
C THR A 95 15.87 2.77 -2.96
N ILE A 96 14.79 2.62 -3.75
CA ILE A 96 14.88 2.25 -5.18
C ILE A 96 15.46 3.42 -5.99
N GLU A 97 14.96 4.64 -5.75
CA GLU A 97 15.43 5.85 -6.43
C GLU A 97 16.93 6.10 -6.22
N GLU A 98 17.39 5.96 -4.98
CA GLU A 98 18.80 6.08 -4.59
C GLU A 98 19.65 4.88 -5.03
N ARG A 99 19.05 3.87 -5.68
CA ARG A 99 19.69 2.62 -6.14
C ARG A 99 20.36 1.83 -5.01
N LYS A 100 19.83 1.96 -3.79
CA LYS A 100 20.31 1.21 -2.63
C LYS A 100 19.79 -0.22 -2.60
N VAL A 101 18.69 -0.48 -3.32
CA VAL A 101 18.03 -1.80 -3.39
C VAL A 101 17.62 -2.07 -4.85
N GLU A 102 17.75 -3.32 -5.28
CA GLU A 102 17.22 -3.76 -6.58
C GLU A 102 15.74 -4.15 -6.45
N VAL A 103 14.98 -3.98 -7.52
CA VAL A 103 13.60 -4.48 -7.57
C VAL A 103 13.63 -6.00 -7.70
N ASP A 104 13.34 -6.67 -6.60
CA ASP A 104 13.40 -8.12 -6.47
C ASP A 104 12.18 -8.71 -5.75
N THR A 105 12.14 -10.03 -5.63
CA THR A 105 11.05 -10.75 -4.95
C THR A 105 10.89 -10.35 -3.48
N PRO A 106 11.97 -10.23 -2.66
CA PRO A 106 11.87 -9.70 -1.30
C PRO A 106 11.20 -8.33 -1.22
N LEU A 107 11.57 -7.38 -2.08
CA LEU A 107 10.96 -6.05 -2.09
C LEU A 107 9.46 -6.11 -2.40
N LEU A 108 9.08 -6.92 -3.41
CA LEU A 108 7.67 -7.15 -3.73
C LEU A 108 6.88 -7.72 -2.55
N TYR A 109 7.49 -8.61 -1.77
CA TYR A 109 6.85 -9.17 -0.59
C TYR A 109 6.54 -8.08 0.45
N VAL A 110 7.47 -7.15 0.70
CA VAL A 110 7.23 -6.04 1.64
C VAL A 110 6.12 -5.12 1.15
N VAL A 111 6.11 -4.76 -0.15
CA VAL A 111 5.04 -3.94 -0.74
C VAL A 111 3.69 -4.65 -0.61
N LYS A 112 3.64 -5.94 -0.95
CA LYS A 112 2.43 -6.75 -0.87
C LYS A 112 1.90 -6.84 0.56
N ASP A 113 2.75 -7.19 1.52
CA ASP A 113 2.38 -7.35 2.92
C ASP A 113 1.83 -6.04 3.51
N THR A 114 2.49 -4.92 3.19
CA THR A 114 2.04 -3.59 3.61
C THR A 114 0.64 -3.26 3.10
N ILE A 115 0.40 -3.47 1.80
CA ILE A 115 -0.89 -3.16 1.17
C ILE A 115 -2.00 -4.13 1.58
N ASP A 116 -1.68 -5.41 1.73
CA ASP A 116 -2.65 -6.41 2.20
C ASP A 116 -3.04 -6.17 3.66
N SER A 117 -2.12 -5.69 4.49
CA SER A 117 -2.41 -5.29 5.87
C SER A 117 -3.44 -4.15 5.93
N VAL A 118 -3.26 -3.11 5.11
CA VAL A 118 -4.25 -2.01 4.99
C VAL A 118 -5.62 -2.55 4.55
N HIS A 119 -5.64 -3.39 3.51
CA HIS A 119 -6.90 -3.97 3.06
C HIS A 119 -7.57 -4.84 4.13
N SER A 120 -6.82 -5.72 4.81
CA SER A 120 -7.39 -6.58 5.85
C SER A 120 -7.98 -5.75 6.97
N THR A 121 -7.25 -4.71 7.41
CA THR A 121 -7.70 -3.79 8.45
C THR A 121 -9.00 -3.09 8.07
N LEU A 122 -9.09 -2.55 6.84
CA LEU A 122 -10.32 -1.96 6.32
C LEU A 122 -11.46 -2.99 6.22
N CYS A 123 -11.15 -4.18 5.74
CA CYS A 123 -12.14 -5.24 5.57
C CYS A 123 -12.74 -5.66 6.91
N ASP A 124 -11.91 -5.86 7.94
CA ASP A 124 -12.35 -6.24 9.28
C ASP A 124 -13.15 -5.11 9.95
N PHE A 125 -12.75 -3.86 9.73
CA PHE A 125 -13.51 -2.70 10.21
C PHE A 125 -14.90 -2.60 9.59
N LEU A 126 -15.00 -2.71 8.26
CA LEU A 126 -16.28 -2.62 7.55
C LEU A 126 -17.20 -3.81 7.85
N ARG A 127 -16.63 -5.02 8.02
CA ARG A 127 -17.37 -6.19 8.54
C ARG A 127 -17.88 -5.97 9.95
N GLY A 128 -17.06 -5.39 10.83
CA GLY A 128 -17.45 -5.03 12.20
C GLY A 128 -18.59 -4.01 12.25
N LYS A 129 -18.76 -3.22 11.18
CA LYS A 129 -19.90 -2.32 10.98
C LYS A 129 -21.10 -2.95 10.28
N GLY A 130 -20.98 -4.19 9.78
CA GLY A 130 -22.05 -4.87 9.03
C GLY A 130 -22.24 -4.37 7.60
N LEU A 131 -21.22 -3.72 7.01
CA LEU A 131 -21.30 -3.14 5.66
C LEU A 131 -20.88 -4.12 4.55
N ILE A 132 -20.10 -5.15 4.88
CA ILE A 132 -19.64 -6.23 3.99
C ILE A 132 -19.55 -7.57 4.70
#